data_AF-A0A0B1T9E2-F1
#
_entry.id   AF-A0A0B1T9E2-F1
#
_cell.length_a   1.000
_cell.length_b   1.000
_cell.length_c   1.000
_cell.angle_alpha   90.00
_cell.angle_beta   90.00
_cell.angle_gamma   90.00
#
_symmetry.space_group_name_H-M   'P 1'
#
loop_
_entity.id
_entity.type
_entity.pdbx_description
1 polymer ?
#
loop_
_entity_poly.entity_id
_entity_poly.type
_entity_poly.pdbx_seq_one_letter_code
_entity_poly.pdbx_strand_id
1 'polypeptide(L)'
;MLTPNRADVRLYSDGAIKINIPQYVSAICRIQTQSFPFDCQFCAVALASPLLNDDEMIVDATQPPKDSYFAGNAEWYLFNVTVRHMKFVEEGESRVEVGL
;
A
#
# COMPACT_ATOMS: atom_id res chain seq x y z
N MET A 1 20.83 15.46 8.12
CA MET A 1 20.25 14.37 7.31
C MET A 1 19.73 13.32 8.28
N LEU A 2 18.44 13.00 8.21
CA LEU A 2 17.84 12.03 9.12
C LEU A 2 18.42 10.63 8.87
N THR A 3 18.44 9.79 9.92
CA THR A 3 18.81 8.38 9.79
C THR A 3 17.70 7.62 9.03
N PRO A 4 17.99 6.44 8.46
CA PRO A 4 17.01 5.66 7.67
C PRO A 4 15.69 5.35 8.39
N ASN A 5 15.72 5.33 9.74
CA ASN A 5 14.57 5.01 10.58
C ASN A 5 13.83 6.26 11.09
N ARG A 6 14.10 7.44 10.53
CA ARG A 6 13.46 8.69 10.93
C ARG A 6 12.81 9.33 9.72
N ALA A 7 11.54 9.70 9.88
CA ALA A 7 10.77 10.45 8.91
C ALA A 7 10.47 11.85 9.46
N ASP A 8 10.48 12.84 8.57
CA ASP A 8 9.95 14.16 8.90
C ASP A 8 8.42 14.09 8.97
N VAL A 9 7.88 14.69 10.02
CA VAL A 9 6.45 14.79 10.27
C VAL A 9 6.05 16.25 10.20
N ARG A 10 4.98 16.55 9.46
CA ARG A 10 4.39 17.89 9.46
C ARG A 10 3.18 17.91 10.39
N LEU A 11 3.29 18.68 11.46
CA LEU A 11 2.21 18.99 12.39
C LEU A 11 1.57 20.32 12.00
N TYR A 12 0.24 20.34 11.91
CA TYR A 12 -0.56 21.53 11.69
C TYR A 12 -1.12 22.08 13.02
N SER A 13 -1.53 23.34 13.04
CA SER A 13 -2.01 24.01 14.26
C SER A 13 -3.32 23.46 14.81
N ASP A 14 -4.08 22.75 13.99
CA ASP A 14 -5.31 22.03 14.34
C ASP A 14 -5.04 20.61 14.91
N GLY A 15 -3.78 20.21 15.00
CA GLY A 15 -3.38 18.88 15.44
C GLY A 15 -3.35 17.84 14.32
N ALA A 16 -3.66 18.21 13.07
CA ALA A 16 -3.52 17.28 11.95
C ALA A 16 -2.04 16.94 11.73
N ILE A 17 -1.77 15.69 11.37
CA ILE A 17 -0.43 15.17 11.16
C ILE A 17 -0.34 14.63 9.74
N LYS A 18 0.67 15.08 8.99
CA LYS A 18 1.03 14.52 7.68
C LYS A 18 2.42 13.89 7.73
N ILE A 19 2.49 12.65 7.30
CA ILE A 19 3.74 11.88 7.21
C ILE A 19 3.87 11.36 5.78
N ASN A 20 5.09 11.40 5.22
CA ASN A 20 5.42 10.79 3.95
C ASN A 20 6.72 10.00 4.11
N ILE A 21 6.62 8.66 4.18
CA ILE A 21 7.75 7.77 4.40
C ILE A 21 8.01 6.99 3.11
N PRO A 22 9.16 7.19 2.43
CA PRO A 22 9.54 6.34 1.32
C PRO A 22 9.88 4.95 1.84
N GLN A 23 9.25 3.91 1.28
CA GLN A 23 9.47 2.52 1.65
C GLN A 23 9.71 1.64 0.43
N TYR A 24 10.59 0.65 0.58
CA TYR A 24 10.71 -0.46 -0.35
C TYR A 24 9.84 -1.61 0.15
N VAL A 25 8.89 -2.03 -0.67
CA VAL A 25 7.97 -3.13 -0.33
C VAL A 25 8.30 -4.32 -1.21
N SER A 26 8.47 -5.48 -0.60
CA SER A 26 8.56 -6.77 -1.27
C SER A 26 7.34 -7.58 -0.88
N ALA A 27 6.53 -7.95 -1.86
CA ALA A 27 5.30 -8.72 -1.66
C ALA A 27 5.36 -10.05 -2.41
N ILE A 28 4.69 -11.06 -1.85
CA ILE A 28 4.51 -12.34 -2.53
C ILE A 28 3.39 -12.17 -3.54
N CYS A 29 3.71 -12.39 -4.81
CA CYS A 29 2.76 -12.31 -5.91
C CYS A 29 2.70 -13.65 -6.65
N ARG A 30 1.49 -14.11 -6.98
CA ARG A 30 1.30 -15.34 -7.76
C ARG A 30 1.46 -15.03 -9.24
N ILE A 31 2.53 -15.55 -9.84
CA ILE A 31 2.80 -15.36 -11.27
C ILE A 31 1.93 -16.29 -12.12
N GLN A 32 1.31 -15.73 -13.16
CA GLN A 32 0.57 -16.44 -14.20
C GLN A 32 1.43 -16.55 -15.46
N THR A 33 1.92 -17.75 -15.79
CA THR A 33 2.86 -17.97 -16.91
C THR A 33 2.23 -18.56 -18.17
N GLN A 34 0.90 -18.68 -18.21
CA GLN A 34 0.17 -19.39 -19.27
C GLN A 34 0.35 -18.75 -20.66
N SER A 35 0.51 -17.43 -20.70
CA SER A 35 0.62 -16.65 -21.94
C SER A 35 2.03 -16.10 -22.19
N PHE A 36 3.05 -16.63 -21.51
CA PHE A 36 4.43 -16.14 -21.65
C PHE A 36 4.88 -16.10 -23.14
N PRO A 37 5.50 -15.01 -23.63
CA PRO A 37 5.96 -13.80 -22.93
C PRO A 37 4.94 -12.64 -22.93
N PHE A 38 3.69 -12.89 -23.33
CA PHE A 38 2.59 -11.92 -23.36
C PHE A 38 1.69 -12.06 -22.14
N ASP A 39 2.29 -12.25 -20.98
CA ASP A 39 1.59 -12.45 -19.72
C ASP A 39 1.27 -11.13 -19.01
N CYS A 40 0.23 -11.17 -18.17
CA CYS A 40 -0.18 -10.07 -17.32
C CYS A 40 -0.17 -10.55 -15.88
N GLN A 41 0.42 -9.76 -14.99
CA GLN A 41 0.52 -10.09 -13.58
C GLN A 41 -0.36 -9.18 -12.73
N PHE A 42 -1.03 -9.79 -11.76
CA PHE A 42 -1.81 -9.08 -10.74
C PHE A 42 -1.14 -9.29 -9.39
N CYS A 43 -0.54 -8.24 -8.84
CA CYS A 43 0.19 -8.27 -7.58
C CYS A 43 -0.47 -7.34 -6.58
N ALA A 44 -1.06 -7.94 -5.54
CA ALA A 44 -1.69 -7.19 -4.47
C ALA A 44 -0.66 -6.84 -3.37
N VAL A 45 -0.71 -5.60 -2.88
CA VAL A 45 0.04 -5.19 -1.68
C VAL A 45 -0.95 -4.89 -0.57
N ALA A 46 -0.97 -5.73 0.45
CA ALA A 46 -1.83 -5.58 1.62
C ALA A 46 -1.14 -4.77 2.73
N LEU A 47 -1.83 -3.73 3.22
CA LEU A 47 -1.39 -2.88 4.32
C LEU A 47 -2.42 -2.96 5.45
N ALA A 48 -1.97 -3.30 6.65
CA ALA A 48 -2.82 -3.37 7.85
C ALA A 48 -2.01 -2.95 9.09
N SER A 49 -2.71 -2.47 10.13
CA SER A 49 -2.07 -2.27 11.43
C SER A 49 -1.92 -3.62 12.14
N PRO A 50 -0.72 -3.96 12.64
CA PRO A 50 -0.52 -5.19 13.39
C PRO A 50 -1.05 -5.10 14.83
N LEU A 51 -1.48 -3.92 15.30
CA LEU A 51 -1.79 -3.69 16.71
C LEU A 51 -3.17 -3.10 16.96
N LEU A 52 -3.72 -2.35 15.99
CA LEU A 52 -4.99 -1.65 16.16
C LEU A 52 -6.10 -2.36 15.39
N ASN A 53 -7.24 -2.53 16.04
CA ASN A 53 -8.44 -3.09 15.43
C ASN A 53 -9.25 -2.02 14.65
N ASP A 54 -10.35 -2.43 14.04
CA ASP A 54 -11.19 -1.56 13.22
C ASP A 54 -12.04 -0.55 14.01
N ASP A 55 -12.20 -0.72 15.33
CA ASP A 55 -12.83 0.25 16.22
C ASP A 55 -11.83 1.31 16.72
N GLU A 56 -10.54 0.99 16.74
CA GLU A 56 -9.46 1.89 17.19
C GLU A 56 -8.87 2.72 16.04
N MET A 57 -8.77 2.13 14.85
CA MET A 57 -8.17 2.77 13.68
C MET A 57 -9.05 2.62 12.44
N ILE A 58 -9.64 3.73 12.03
CA ILE A 58 -10.38 3.82 10.77
C ILE A 58 -9.41 4.27 9.68
N VAL A 59 -9.27 3.45 8.63
CA VAL A 59 -8.43 3.76 7.47
C VAL A 59 -9.30 4.19 6.30
N ASP A 60 -8.97 5.34 5.73
CA ASP A 60 -9.57 5.83 4.49
C ASP A 60 -8.47 6.04 3.45
N ALA A 61 -8.49 5.23 2.38
CA ALA A 61 -7.54 5.31 1.29
C ALA A 61 -8.25 5.67 -0.02
N THR A 62 -7.75 6.70 -0.67
CA THR A 62 -8.23 7.14 -1.99
C THR A 62 -7.50 6.40 -3.11
N GLN A 63 -8.16 6.24 -4.25
CA GLN A 63 -7.51 5.73 -5.46
C GLN A 63 -6.26 6.57 -5.79
N PRO A 64 -5.14 5.92 -6.16
CA PRO A 64 -3.92 6.65 -6.45
C PRO A 64 -4.12 7.53 -7.68
N PRO A 65 -3.55 8.75 -7.69
CA PRO A 65 -3.56 9.58 -8.88
C PRO A 65 -2.81 8.86 -10.02
N LYS A 66 -3.37 8.96 -11.24
CA LYS A 66 -2.76 8.38 -12.43
C LYS A 66 -1.35 8.98 -12.63
N ASP A 67 -0.36 8.11 -12.81
CA ASP A 67 1.03 8.47 -13.16
C ASP A 67 1.81 9.30 -12.11
N SER A 68 1.54 9.15 -10.80
CA SER A 68 2.35 9.84 -9.79
C SER A 68 3.77 9.23 -9.69
N TYR A 69 4.74 9.90 -10.30
CA TYR A 69 6.19 9.69 -10.11
C TYR A 69 6.73 8.30 -10.43
N PHE A 70 5.98 7.44 -11.12
CA PHE A 70 6.48 6.13 -11.54
C PHE A 70 7.41 6.28 -12.75
N ALA A 71 8.68 5.92 -12.57
CA ALA A 71 9.70 6.02 -13.61
C ALA A 71 9.62 4.91 -14.67
N GLY A 72 8.71 3.94 -14.50
CA GLY A 72 8.60 2.78 -15.38
C GLY A 72 9.50 1.62 -14.99
N ASN A 73 9.36 0.52 -15.73
CA ASN A 73 10.22 -0.65 -15.68
C ASN A 73 10.52 -1.07 -17.14
N ALA A 74 11.68 -1.67 -17.38
CA ALA A 74 12.10 -2.05 -18.74
C ALA A 74 11.35 -3.26 -19.32
N GLU A 75 10.85 -4.14 -18.46
CA GLU A 75 10.16 -5.39 -18.82
C GLU A 75 8.64 -5.25 -18.63
N TRP A 76 8.21 -4.61 -17.55
CA TRP A 76 6.81 -4.55 -17.14
C TRP A 76 6.17 -3.21 -17.43
N TYR A 77 5.02 -3.26 -18.12
CA TYR A 77 4.13 -2.11 -18.27
C TYR A 77 3.06 -2.12 -17.17
N LEU A 78 2.97 -1.01 -16.43
CA LEU A 78 1.95 -0.86 -15.38
C LEU A 78 0.61 -0.48 -16.03
N PHE A 79 -0.37 -1.38 -15.95
CA PHE A 79 -1.71 -1.16 -16.52
C PHE A 79 -2.59 -0.26 -15.65
N ASN A 80 -2.75 -0.62 -14.37
CA ASN A 80 -3.62 0.07 -13.43
C ASN A 80 -3.21 -0.27 -12.00
N VAL A 81 -3.49 0.64 -11.06
CA VAL A 81 -3.37 0.41 -9.62
C VAL A 81 -4.69 0.80 -9.00
N THR A 82 -5.27 -0.09 -8.21
CA THR A 82 -6.59 0.14 -7.61
C THR A 82 -6.57 -0.18 -6.13
N VAL A 83 -7.10 0.75 -5.34
CA VAL A 83 -7.27 0.53 -3.90
C VAL A 83 -8.51 -0.28 -3.62
N ARG A 84 -8.40 -1.27 -2.73
CA ARG A 84 -9.53 -2.02 -2.17
C ARG A 84 -9.46 -2.02 -0.64
N HIS A 85 -10.56 -1.65 0.01
CA HIS A 85 -10.72 -1.80 1.45
C HIS A 85 -11.30 -3.17 1.77
N MET A 86 -10.70 -3.87 2.73
CA MET A 86 -11.16 -5.15 3.24
C MET A 86 -11.09 -5.18 4.77
N LYS A 87 -11.80 -6.14 5.37
CA LYS A 87 -11.64 -6.49 6.78
C LYS A 87 -11.33 -7.97 6.89
N PHE A 88 -10.45 -8.33 7.80
CA PHE A 88 -10.11 -9.71 8.10
C PHE A 88 -10.08 -9.93 9.61
N VAL A 89 -10.22 -11.18 10.04
CA VAL A 89 -10.15 -11.55 11.46
C VAL A 89 -8.81 -12.20 11.73
N GLU A 90 -8.08 -11.68 12.70
CA GLU A 90 -6.80 -12.18 13.17
C GLU A 90 -6.85 -12.31 14.69
N GLU A 91 -6.52 -13.49 15.21
CA GLU A 91 -6.53 -13.77 16.68
C GLU A 91 -7.86 -13.45 17.40
N GLY A 92 -8.97 -13.45 16.67
CA GLY A 92 -10.31 -13.16 17.21
C GLY A 92 -10.70 -11.67 17.15
N GLU A 93 -9.85 -10.81 16.61
CA GLU A 93 -10.11 -9.39 16.41
C GLU A 93 -10.30 -9.05 14.93
N SER A 94 -11.24 -8.14 14.64
CA SER A 94 -11.45 -7.60 13.29
C SER A 94 -10.45 -6.49 13.00
N ARG A 95 -9.83 -6.53 11.83
CA ARG A 95 -8.80 -5.56 11.41
C ARG A 95 -9.05 -5.07 10.00
N VAL A 96 -8.67 -3.82 9.77
CA VAL A 96 -8.75 -3.19 8.43
C VAL A 96 -7.51 -3.54 7.62
N GLU A 97 -7.73 -3.96 6.38
CA GLU A 97 -6.69 -4.13 5.37
C GLU A 97 -7.00 -3.22 4.17
N VAL A 98 -5.97 -2.56 3.66
CA VAL A 98 -6.00 -1.83 2.39
C VAL A 98 -5.09 -2.54 1.40
N GLY A 99 -5.69 -3.08 0.34
CA GLY A 99 -5.00 -3.68 -0.79
C GLY A 99 -4.78 -2.67 -1.91
N LEU A 100 -3.57 -2.65 -2.49
CA LEU A 100 -3.21 -1.95 -3.72
C LEU A 100 -3.03 -2.92 -4.88
#